data_AF-A0A9W6ERV9-F1
#
_entry.id   AF-A0A9W6ERV9-F1
#
_cell.length_a   1.000
_cell.length_b   1.000
_cell.length_c   1.000
_cell.angle_alpha   90.00
_cell.angle_beta   90.00
_cell.angle_gamma   90.00
#
_symmetry.space_group_name_H-M   'P 1'
#
loop_
_entity.id
_entity.type
_entity.pdbx_description
1 polymer ?
#
loop_
_entity_poly.entity_id
_entity_poly.type
_entity_poly.pdbx_seq_one_letter_code
_entity_poly.pdbx_strand_id
1 'polypeptide(L)'
;MIDKILIAAAITSIAAVCRLETVRLFNHYSFPVATIMINVLGGFLLGLVNHWIVDSTWLLLIASAFISGYTTFSTFMNETVQLNLAAVWQSILYFVLTVGLGLGFAWLGNWI
;
A
#
# COMPACT_ATOMS: atom_id res chain seq x y z
N MET A 1 17.50 14.10 15.78
CA MET A 1 16.37 13.15 15.97
C MET A 1 15.07 13.75 15.45
N ILE A 2 14.72 14.96 15.88
CA ILE A 2 13.54 15.71 15.41
C ILE A 2 13.53 15.86 13.88
N ASP A 3 14.66 16.18 13.25
CA ASP A 3 14.74 16.38 11.80
C ASP A 3 14.31 15.14 10.99
N LYS A 4 14.71 13.95 11.44
CA LYS A 4 14.33 12.68 10.79
C LYS A 4 12.83 12.41 10.87
N ILE A 5 12.22 12.76 12.01
CA ILE A 5 10.78 12.62 12.23
C ILE A 5 10.02 13.59 11.32
N LEU A 6 10.48 14.85 11.23
CA LEU A 6 9.87 15.85 10.35
C LEU A 6 9.96 15.44 8.87
N ILE A 7 11.11 14.93 8.43
CA ILE A 7 11.30 14.42 7.07
C ILE A 7 10.37 13.24 6.81
N ALA A 8 10.31 12.26 7.72
CA ALA A 8 9.42 11.11 7.56
C ALA A 8 7.95 11.55 7.49
N ALA A 9 7.51 12.46 8.37
CA ALA A 9 6.15 12.98 8.37
C ALA A 9 5.79 13.71 7.06
N ALA A 10 6.71 14.50 6.51
CA ALA A 10 6.52 15.16 5.23
C ALA A 10 6.35 14.13 4.09
N ILE A 11 7.20 13.10 4.07
CA ILE A 11 7.15 12.04 3.05
C ILE A 11 5.86 11.24 3.15
N THR A 12 5.46 10.84 4.36
CA THR A 12 4.19 10.13 4.60
C THR A 12 3.00 10.97 4.15
N SER A 13 3.03 12.28 4.38
CA SER A 13 1.98 13.20 3.93
C SER A 13 1.90 13.28 2.40
N ILE A 14 3.04 13.36 1.71
CA ILE A 14 3.10 13.31 0.25
C ILE A 14 2.58 11.97 -0.27
N ALA A 15 3.01 10.86 0.33
CA ALA A 15 2.57 9.53 -0.04
C ALA A 15 1.05 9.33 0.15
N ALA A 16 0.49 9.93 1.21
CA ALA A 16 -0.96 9.94 1.42
C ALA A 16 -1.70 10.70 0.32
N VAL A 17 -1.14 11.81 -0.20
CA VAL A 17 -1.69 12.50 -1.38
C VAL A 17 -1.61 11.61 -2.63
N CYS A 18 -0.48 10.95 -2.87
CA CYS A 18 -0.36 9.98 -3.98
C CYS A 18 -1.41 8.86 -3.88
N ARG A 19 -1.67 8.35 -2.67
CA ARG A 19 -2.73 7.38 -2.42
C ARG A 19 -4.10 7.92 -2.81
N LEU A 20 -4.40 9.18 -2.50
CA LEU A 20 -5.67 9.82 -2.88
C LEU A 20 -5.83 9.94 -4.40
N GLU A 21 -4.75 10.22 -5.13
CA GLU A 21 -4.80 10.22 -6.59
C GLU A 21 -5.06 8.81 -7.15
N THR A 22 -4.44 7.77 -6.57
CA THR A 22 -4.78 6.38 -6.93
C THR A 22 -6.25 6.08 -6.63
N VAL A 23 -6.80 6.54 -5.50
CA VAL A 23 -8.24 6.41 -5.23
C VAL A 23 -9.06 7.08 -6.34
N ARG A 24 -8.74 8.31 -6.72
CA ARG A 24 -9.48 9.03 -7.79
C ARG A 24 -9.47 8.31 -9.12
N LEU A 25 -8.35 7.68 -9.48
CA LEU A 25 -8.22 6.92 -10.72
C LEU A 25 -9.07 5.63 -10.75
N PHE A 26 -9.46 5.10 -9.60
CA PHE A 26 -10.12 3.79 -9.48
C PHE A 26 -11.42 3.82 -8.65
N ASN A 27 -11.95 4.99 -8.25
CA ASN A 27 -13.15 5.07 -7.41
C ASN A 27 -14.47 4.78 -8.15
N HIS A 28 -14.43 4.70 -9.48
CA HIS A 28 -15.63 4.50 -10.31
C HIS A 28 -16.12 3.05 -10.30
N TYR A 29 -15.41 2.14 -9.66
CA TYR A 29 -15.82 0.75 -9.48
C TYR A 29 -16.58 0.56 -8.17
N SER A 30 -17.69 -0.16 -8.20
CA SER A 30 -18.43 -0.55 -6.98
C SER A 30 -17.65 -1.51 -6.08
N PHE A 31 -16.65 -2.19 -6.63
CA PHE A 31 -15.71 -3.04 -5.90
C PHE A 31 -14.44 -2.24 -5.55
N PRO A 32 -13.77 -2.46 -4.40
CA PRO A 32 -12.70 -1.58 -3.92
C PRO A 32 -11.35 -1.81 -4.64
N VAL A 33 -11.34 -1.59 -5.96
CA VAL A 33 -10.17 -1.79 -6.83
C VAL A 33 -9.04 -0.84 -6.45
N ALA A 34 -9.36 0.39 -6.04
CA ALA A 34 -8.38 1.37 -5.59
C ALA A 34 -7.49 0.82 -4.46
N THR A 35 -8.08 0.25 -3.42
CA THR A 35 -7.35 -0.26 -2.26
C THR A 35 -6.49 -1.48 -2.62
N ILE A 36 -6.94 -2.32 -3.55
CA ILE A 36 -6.11 -3.41 -4.11
C ILE A 36 -4.89 -2.81 -4.79
N MET A 37 -5.07 -1.88 -5.74
CA MET A 37 -3.97 -1.26 -6.48
C MET A 37 -2.97 -0.56 -5.56
N ILE A 38 -3.46 0.16 -4.55
CA ILE A 38 -2.64 0.82 -3.53
C ILE A 38 -1.72 -0.18 -2.81
N ASN A 39 -2.28 -1.29 -2.29
CA ASN A 39 -1.49 -2.27 -1.54
C ASN A 39 -0.60 -3.13 -2.45
N VAL A 40 -1.03 -3.44 -3.68
CA VAL A 40 -0.22 -4.18 -4.66
C VAL A 40 0.99 -3.38 -5.12
N LEU A 41 0.79 -2.11 -5.51
CA LEU A 41 1.89 -1.23 -5.92
C LEU A 41 2.82 -0.92 -4.74
N GLY A 42 2.25 -0.72 -3.54
CA GLY A 42 3.05 -0.54 -2.33
C GLY A 42 3.87 -1.78 -1.97
N GLY A 43 3.30 -2.97 -2.13
CA GLY A 43 4.00 -4.25 -1.99
C GLY A 43 5.16 -4.36 -2.97
N PHE A 44 4.92 -4.08 -4.26
CA PHE A 44 5.97 -4.06 -5.28
C PHE A 44 7.13 -3.12 -4.94
N LEU A 45 6.82 -1.89 -4.54
CA LEU A 45 7.82 -0.90 -4.12
C LEU A 45 8.59 -1.37 -2.88
N LEU A 46 7.92 -2.01 -1.92
CA LEU A 46 8.59 -2.61 -0.76
C LEU A 46 9.58 -3.69 -1.20
N GLY A 47 9.20 -4.55 -2.15
CA GLY A 47 10.08 -5.54 -2.74
C GLY A 47 11.33 -4.92 -3.36
N LEU A 48 11.16 -3.90 -4.22
CA LEU A 48 12.28 -3.19 -4.87
C LEU A 48 13.22 -2.55 -3.84
N VAL A 49 12.65 -1.93 -2.79
CA VAL A 49 13.45 -1.33 -1.72
C VAL A 49 14.27 -2.39 -1.00
N ASN A 50 13.67 -3.55 -0.70
CA ASN A 50 14.37 -4.66 -0.06
C ASN A 50 15.46 -5.28 -0.94
N HIS A 51 15.33 -5.26 -2.27
CA HIS A 51 16.37 -5.75 -3.17
C HIS A 51 17.53 -4.74 -3.31
N TRP A 52 17.20 -3.47 -3.59
CA TRP A 52 18.18 -2.48 -4.05
C TRP A 52 18.73 -1.57 -2.94
N ILE A 53 18.06 -1.46 -1.79
CA ILE A 53 18.28 -0.39 -0.80
C ILE A 53 18.55 -0.96 0.60
N VAL A 54 19.31 -2.05 0.70
CA VAL A 54 19.56 -2.73 1.99
C VAL A 54 20.50 -1.94 2.90
N ASP A 55 21.46 -1.19 2.34
CA ASP A 55 22.59 -0.64 3.13
C ASP A 55 22.49 0.85 3.49
N SER A 56 21.40 1.55 3.10
CA SER A 56 21.28 3.01 3.31
C SER A 56 20.16 3.36 4.29
N THR A 57 20.54 3.75 5.51
CA THR A 57 19.59 4.17 6.56
C THR A 57 18.67 5.32 6.13
N TRP A 58 19.18 6.27 5.32
CA TRP A 58 18.39 7.40 4.85
C TRP A 58 17.39 7.01 3.77
N LEU A 59 17.79 6.16 2.82
CA LEU A 59 16.88 5.68 1.78
C LEU A 59 15.83 4.73 2.37
N LEU A 60 16.20 3.90 3.36
CA LEU A 60 15.25 3.10 4.13
C LEU A 60 14.23 3.96 4.88
N LEU A 61 14.66 5.07 5.51
CA LEU A 61 13.75 6.03 6.15
C LEU A 61 12.75 6.61 5.15
N ILE A 62 13.24 7.07 4.00
CA ILE A 62 12.41 7.69 2.95
C ILE A 62 11.42 6.66 2.39
N ALA A 63 11.91 5.47 2.03
CA ALA A 63 11.11 4.42 1.43
C ALA A 63 10.05 3.89 2.41
N SER A 64 10.41 3.60 3.67
CA SER A 64 9.45 3.15 4.68
C SER A 64 8.41 4.22 5.02
N ALA A 65 8.80 5.50 5.11
CA ALA A 65 7.87 6.61 5.31
C ALA A 65 6.91 6.78 4.13
N PHE A 66 7.39 6.59 2.90
CA PHE A 66 6.55 6.63 1.71
C PHE A 66 5.58 5.44 1.64
N ILE A 67 6.08 4.21 1.75
CA ILE A 67 5.27 2.99 1.67
C ILE A 67 4.20 2.97 2.77
N SER A 68 4.52 3.43 3.98
CA SER A 68 3.55 3.53 5.08
C SER A 68 2.46 4.58 4.86
N GLY A 69 2.77 5.70 4.20
CA GLY A 69 1.77 6.71 3.82
C GLY A 69 0.96 6.35 2.58
N TYR A 70 1.54 5.59 1.65
CA TYR A 70 0.89 5.18 0.42
C TYR A 70 -0.03 3.97 0.62
N THR A 71 0.40 2.93 1.35
CA THR A 71 -0.43 1.74 1.62
C THR A 71 -1.46 1.98 2.72
N THR A 72 -2.49 1.12 2.82
CA THR A 72 -3.51 1.28 3.87
C THR A 72 -4.12 -0.05 4.30
N PHE A 73 -3.83 -0.45 5.54
CA PHE A 73 -4.46 -1.61 6.17
C PHE A 73 -5.83 -1.28 6.77
N SER A 74 -6.01 -0.07 7.30
CA SER A 74 -7.28 0.37 7.90
C SER A 74 -8.43 0.42 6.90
N THR A 75 -8.18 0.96 5.70
CA THR A 75 -9.17 1.00 4.63
C THR A 75 -9.52 -0.41 4.17
N PHE A 76 -8.50 -1.25 3.97
CA PHE A 76 -8.66 -2.67 3.62
C PHE A 76 -9.54 -3.42 4.63
N MET A 77 -9.29 -3.27 5.94
CA MET A 77 -10.11 -3.91 6.97
C MET A 77 -11.56 -3.45 6.92
N ASN A 78 -11.78 -2.13 6.85
CA ASN A 78 -13.13 -1.57 6.84
C ASN A 78 -13.92 -2.01 5.59
N GLU A 79 -13.30 -1.96 4.41
CA GLU A 79 -13.91 -2.44 3.15
C GLU A 79 -14.18 -3.94 3.19
N THR A 80 -13.29 -4.74 3.78
CA THR A 80 -13.49 -6.19 3.95
C THR A 80 -14.74 -6.47 4.80
N VAL A 81 -14.91 -5.76 5.92
CA VAL A 81 -16.08 -5.88 6.81
C VAL A 81 -17.36 -5.42 6.09
N GLN A 82 -17.32 -4.28 5.40
CA GLN A 82 -18.47 -3.77 4.66
C GLN A 82 -18.92 -4.73 3.55
N LEU A 83 -17.97 -5.28 2.78
CA LEU A 83 -18.26 -6.31 1.79
C LEU A 83 -18.78 -7.58 2.44
N ASN A 84 -18.32 -7.95 3.65
CA ASN A 84 -18.79 -9.16 4.31
C ASN A 84 -20.28 -9.05 4.69
N LEU A 85 -20.68 -7.88 5.17
CA LEU A 85 -22.07 -7.56 5.51
C LEU A 85 -22.98 -7.53 4.28
N ALA A 86 -22.46 -7.11 3.11
CA ALA A 86 -23.22 -7.05 1.87
C ALA A 86 -23.24 -8.39 1.10
N ALA A 87 -22.08 -8.99 0.90
CA ALA A 87 -21.87 -10.22 0.14
C ALA A 87 -20.55 -10.92 0.54
N VAL A 88 -20.65 -11.97 1.36
CA VAL A 88 -19.51 -12.75 1.88
C VAL A 88 -18.52 -13.17 0.80
N TRP A 89 -18.99 -13.63 -0.36
CA TRP A 89 -18.11 -14.04 -1.47
C TRP A 89 -17.25 -12.91 -2.02
N GLN A 90 -17.78 -11.68 -2.10
CA GLN A 90 -17.01 -10.52 -2.55
C GLN A 90 -15.97 -10.12 -1.51
N SER A 91 -16.29 -10.24 -0.22
CA SER A 91 -15.34 -10.01 0.87
C SER A 91 -14.17 -11.00 0.84
N ILE A 92 -14.46 -12.30 0.67
CA ILE A 92 -13.43 -13.33 0.53
C ILE A 92 -12.54 -13.06 -0.68
N LEU A 93 -13.15 -12.77 -1.83
CA LEU A 93 -12.41 -12.45 -3.06
C LEU A 93 -11.52 -11.21 -2.86
N TYR A 94 -12.05 -10.15 -2.27
CA TYR A 94 -11.31 -8.92 -1.98
C TYR A 94 -10.13 -9.16 -1.03
N PHE A 95 -10.34 -9.94 0.03
CA PHE A 95 -9.29 -10.33 0.97
C PHE A 95 -8.16 -11.11 0.26
N VAL A 96 -8.52 -12.17 -0.46
CA VAL A 96 -7.56 -13.04 -1.16
C VAL A 96 -6.79 -12.26 -2.22
N LEU A 97 -7.46 -11.42 -3.01
CA LEU A 97 -6.82 -10.60 -4.02
C LEU A 97 -5.86 -9.58 -3.40
N THR A 98 -6.30 -8.84 -2.37
CA THR A 98 -5.46 -7.80 -1.76
C THR A 98 -4.21 -8.39 -1.12
N VAL A 99 -4.36 -9.46 -0.33
CA VAL A 99 -3.23 -10.11 0.34
C VAL A 99 -2.38 -10.90 -0.65
N GLY A 100 -3.00 -11.72 -1.49
CA GLY A 100 -2.31 -12.59 -2.43
C GLY A 100 -1.52 -11.81 -3.48
N LEU A 101 -2.14 -10.80 -4.11
CA LEU A 101 -1.43 -9.95 -5.07
C LEU A 101 -0.41 -9.06 -4.39
N GLY A 102 -0.70 -8.53 -3.20
CA GLY A 102 0.24 -7.71 -2.44
C GLY A 102 1.54 -8.46 -2.11
N LEU A 103 1.42 -9.69 -1.60
CA LEU A 103 2.57 -10.57 -1.33
C LEU A 103 3.27 -10.98 -2.63
N GLY A 104 2.51 -11.34 -3.67
CA GLY A 104 3.07 -11.74 -4.96
C GLY A 104 3.90 -10.63 -5.61
N PHE A 105 3.42 -9.39 -5.56
CA PHE A 105 4.14 -8.24 -6.09
C PHE A 105 5.32 -7.82 -5.20
N ALA A 106 5.21 -7.94 -3.87
CA ALA A 106 6.37 -7.74 -3.00
C ALA A 106 7.49 -8.75 -3.29
N TRP A 107 7.13 -10.01 -3.52
CA TRP A 107 8.10 -11.03 -3.92
C TRP A 107 8.71 -10.73 -5.30
N LEU A 108 7.88 -10.34 -6.27
CA LEU A 108 8.33 -9.94 -7.60
C LEU A 108 9.31 -8.76 -7.55
N GLY A 109 8.97 -7.71 -6.80
CA GLY A 109 9.85 -6.55 -6.64
C GLY A 109 11.16 -6.90 -5.93
N ASN A 110 11.15 -7.89 -5.05
CA ASN A 110 12.38 -8.36 -4.39
C ASN A 110 13.25 -9.24 -5.32
N TRP A 111 12.70 -9.76 -6.41
CA TRP A 111 13.40 -10.64 -7.35
C TRP A 111 14.03 -9.89 -8.52
N ILE A 112 13.52 -8.71 -8.86
CA ILE A 112 13.98 -7.85 -9.97
C ILE A 112 14.95 -6.78 -9.46
#